data_AF-A0A060YLY9-F1
#
_entry.id   AF-A0A060YLY9-F1
#
_cell.length_a   1.000
_cell.length_b   1.000
_cell.length_c   1.000
_cell.angle_alpha   90.00
_cell.angle_beta   90.00
_cell.angle_gamma   90.00
#
_symmetry.space_group_name_H-M   'P 1'
#
loop_
_entity.id
_entity.type
_entity.pdbx_description
1 polymer ?
#
loop_
_entity_poly.entity_id
_entity_poly.type
_entity_poly.pdbx_seq_one_letter_code
_entity_poly.pdbx_strand_id
1 'polypeptide(L)'
;MDLSVWAKYHCGARSRNAKMAADLGELLVPYMPTIRVPRAGDRVFKSECAFSYDSPESEGGLYVCMNTFLGFGREHVERHYRKTGQSVYMLLKRHVKEKATGAAGGAISRRRNGRVFLDLELNRDFNGDEYECEDEAKLVIFPDHFEIPLPNIEELPALVTIACDAALNAASAYKKQESDSWDEEIQVSKHARSLRQQDNGVRIPPR
;
A
#
# COMPACT_ATOMS: atom_id res chain seq x y z
N MET A 1 42.31 22.12 6.54
CA MET A 1 41.26 21.15 6.18
C MET A 1 41.04 21.30 4.69
N ASP A 2 41.45 20.29 3.93
CA ASP A 2 41.66 20.37 2.48
C ASP A 2 40.35 20.23 1.69
N LEU A 3 39.97 21.28 0.96
CA LEU A 3 38.79 21.35 0.08
C LEU A 3 38.82 20.28 -1.04
N SER A 4 39.98 19.71 -1.34
CA SER A 4 40.18 18.65 -2.34
C SER A 4 39.55 17.31 -1.90
N VAL A 5 39.42 17.08 -0.59
CA VAL A 5 38.88 15.82 -0.04
C VAL A 5 37.35 15.81 -0.18
N TRP A 6 36.68 16.95 0.02
CA TRP A 6 35.21 17.03 -0.07
C TRP A 6 34.70 16.81 -1.51
N ALA A 7 35.41 17.32 -2.52
CA ALA A 7 35.06 17.11 -3.93
C ALA A 7 35.21 15.65 -4.39
N LYS A 8 36.19 14.90 -3.86
CA LYS A 8 36.41 13.49 -4.19
C LYS A 8 35.35 12.57 -3.59
N TYR A 9 34.89 12.86 -2.36
CA TYR A 9 33.83 12.07 -1.70
C TYR A 9 32.46 12.23 -2.39
N HIS A 10 32.10 13.45 -2.83
CA HIS A 10 30.84 13.66 -3.57
C HIS A 10 30.87 13.19 -5.02
N CYS A 11 32.02 13.27 -5.71
CA CYS A 11 32.16 12.72 -7.06
C CYS A 11 32.11 11.18 -7.08
N GLY A 12 32.75 10.52 -6.10
CA GLY A 12 32.74 9.06 -5.98
C GLY A 12 31.41 8.45 -5.53
N ALA A 13 30.58 9.17 -4.78
CA ALA A 13 29.22 8.73 -4.44
C ALA A 13 28.28 8.83 -5.66
N ARG A 14 28.37 9.93 -6.43
CA ARG A 14 27.58 10.14 -7.65
C ARG A 14 27.92 9.15 -8.75
N SER A 15 29.20 8.80 -8.89
CA SER A 15 29.69 7.80 -9.86
C SER A 15 29.28 6.37 -9.49
N ARG A 16 29.23 6.01 -8.20
CA ARG A 16 28.76 4.70 -7.72
C ARG A 16 27.25 4.54 -7.84
N ASN A 17 26.47 5.55 -7.47
CA ASN A 17 25.01 5.51 -7.63
C ASN A 17 24.60 5.45 -9.11
N ALA A 18 25.28 6.18 -10.00
CA ALA A 18 25.03 6.08 -11.44
C ALA A 18 25.31 4.68 -12.01
N LYS A 19 26.28 3.95 -11.44
CA LYS A 19 26.63 2.58 -11.85
C LYS A 19 25.59 1.57 -11.35
N MET A 20 25.18 1.68 -10.09
CA MET A 20 24.09 0.87 -9.51
C MET A 20 22.75 1.10 -10.24
N ALA A 21 22.45 2.35 -10.61
CA ALA A 21 21.25 2.70 -11.37
C ALA A 21 21.26 2.11 -12.80
N ALA A 22 22.41 2.13 -13.47
CA ALA A 22 22.56 1.48 -14.77
C ALA A 22 22.33 -0.03 -14.66
N ASP A 23 22.86 -0.68 -13.62
CA ASP A 23 22.72 -2.11 -13.38
C ASP A 23 21.25 -2.51 -13.09
N LEU A 24 20.52 -1.71 -12.31
CA LEU A 24 19.09 -1.91 -12.01
C LEU A 24 18.20 -1.70 -13.25
N GLY A 25 18.49 -0.68 -14.04
CA GLY A 25 17.81 -0.42 -15.30
C GLY A 25 17.95 -1.59 -16.26
N GLU A 26 19.18 -2.09 -16.44
CA GLU A 26 19.50 -3.26 -17.30
C GLU A 26 18.81 -4.54 -16.81
N LEU A 27 18.76 -4.78 -15.49
CA LEU A 27 18.07 -5.92 -14.90
C LEU A 27 16.57 -5.93 -15.24
N LEU A 28 15.94 -4.76 -15.33
CA LEU A 28 14.51 -4.62 -15.57
C LEU A 28 14.12 -4.64 -17.05
N VAL A 29 15.05 -4.39 -17.97
CA VAL A 29 14.80 -4.37 -19.44
C VAL A 29 14.00 -5.57 -19.93
N PRO A 30 14.33 -6.83 -19.58
CA PRO A 30 13.59 -8.00 -20.05
C PRO A 30 12.13 -8.03 -19.60
N TYR A 31 11.83 -7.39 -18.47
CA TYR A 31 10.53 -7.45 -17.83
C TYR A 31 9.64 -6.24 -18.14
N MET A 32 10.20 -5.13 -18.62
CA MET A 32 9.44 -3.90 -18.94
C MET A 32 8.19 -4.14 -19.80
N PRO A 33 8.18 -5.02 -20.83
CA PRO A 33 6.97 -5.27 -21.62
C PRO A 33 5.81 -5.88 -20.82
N THR A 34 6.09 -6.48 -19.66
CA THR A 34 5.09 -7.09 -18.78
C THR A 34 4.57 -6.12 -17.73
N ILE A 35 5.24 -4.99 -17.51
CA ILE A 35 4.85 -3.99 -16.52
C ILE A 35 3.83 -3.04 -17.16
N ARG A 36 2.63 -2.98 -16.57
CA ARG A 36 1.56 -2.08 -17.00
C ARG A 36 1.36 -0.96 -15.98
N VAL A 37 1.00 0.21 -16.49
CA VAL A 37 0.55 1.34 -15.67
C VAL A 37 -0.98 1.23 -15.50
N PRO A 38 -1.50 1.14 -14.26
CA PRO A 38 -2.94 1.16 -14.01
C PRO A 38 -3.63 2.39 -14.60
N ARG A 39 -4.80 2.20 -15.20
CA ARG A 39 -5.65 3.28 -15.74
C ARG A 39 -6.94 3.41 -14.92
N ALA A 40 -7.72 4.48 -15.13
CA ALA A 40 -8.93 4.78 -14.36
C ALA A 40 -10.01 3.66 -14.35
N GLY A 41 -9.99 2.74 -15.33
CA GLY A 41 -10.87 1.57 -15.40
C GLY A 41 -10.30 0.29 -14.77
N ASP A 42 -9.00 0.24 -14.51
CA ASP A 42 -8.36 -0.95 -13.95
C ASP A 42 -8.70 -1.10 -12.45
N ARG A 43 -8.76 -2.34 -11.99
CA ARG A 43 -8.97 -2.68 -10.58
C ARG A 43 -7.65 -3.17 -10.00
N VAL A 44 -7.17 -2.48 -8.98
CA VAL A 44 -5.94 -2.84 -8.26
C VAL A 44 -6.31 -3.49 -6.93
N PHE A 45 -5.99 -4.77 -6.80
CA PHE A 45 -6.30 -5.59 -5.62
C PHE A 45 -5.14 -5.51 -4.63
N LYS A 46 -5.08 -4.41 -3.89
CA LYS A 46 -4.00 -4.09 -2.94
C LYS A 46 -4.37 -4.30 -1.46
N SER A 47 -5.56 -4.83 -1.17
CA SER A 47 -6.08 -5.02 0.19
C SER A 47 -6.00 -6.48 0.68
N GLU A 48 -6.13 -7.46 -0.22
CA GLU A 48 -6.19 -8.87 0.14
C GLU A 48 -5.69 -9.79 -1.00
N CYS A 49 -5.32 -11.01 -0.64
CA CYS A 49 -4.91 -12.05 -1.57
C CYS A 49 -6.11 -12.65 -2.30
N ALA A 50 -5.94 -12.98 -3.59
CA ALA A 50 -6.97 -13.64 -4.39
C ALA A 50 -7.30 -15.08 -3.96
N PHE A 51 -6.46 -15.73 -3.14
CA PHE A 51 -6.60 -17.13 -2.73
C PHE A 51 -6.65 -17.35 -1.21
N SER A 52 -6.31 -16.34 -0.41
CA SER A 52 -6.25 -16.39 1.05
C SER A 52 -6.68 -15.05 1.64
N TYR A 53 -6.81 -14.98 2.97
CA TYR A 53 -7.08 -13.72 3.67
C TYR A 53 -5.80 -12.95 4.03
N ASP A 54 -4.68 -13.25 3.36
CA ASP A 54 -3.45 -12.50 3.57
C ASP A 54 -3.64 -11.06 3.09
N SER A 55 -3.16 -10.13 3.90
CA SER A 55 -3.24 -8.70 3.65
C SER A 55 -1.84 -8.08 3.74
N PRO A 56 -1.68 -6.77 3.44
CA PRO A 56 -0.42 -6.08 3.67
C PRO A 56 0.08 -6.14 5.12
N GLU A 57 -0.81 -6.37 6.10
CA GLU A 57 -0.48 -6.50 7.53
C GLU A 57 0.02 -7.90 7.91
N SER A 58 -0.15 -8.89 7.03
CA SER A 58 0.35 -10.24 7.26
C SER A 58 1.88 -10.29 7.22
N GLU A 59 2.50 -11.24 7.93
CA GLU A 59 3.97 -11.38 8.02
C GLU A 59 4.66 -11.42 6.64
N GLY A 60 4.02 -12.08 5.67
CA GLY A 60 4.49 -12.19 4.29
C GLY A 60 4.25 -10.94 3.42
N GLY A 61 3.38 -10.03 3.85
CA GLY A 61 2.85 -8.95 3.03
C GLY A 61 2.00 -9.43 1.85
N LEU A 62 1.66 -8.49 0.98
CA LEU A 62 0.85 -8.74 -0.21
C LEU A 62 1.62 -8.39 -1.49
N TYR A 63 1.75 -9.35 -2.40
CA TYR A 63 2.40 -9.20 -3.70
C TYR A 63 1.37 -8.84 -4.77
N VAL A 64 1.41 -7.61 -5.26
CA VAL A 64 0.56 -7.13 -6.34
C VAL A 64 1.28 -7.33 -7.68
N CYS A 65 0.69 -8.08 -8.61
CA CYS A 65 1.28 -8.28 -9.94
C CYS A 65 1.26 -6.97 -10.76
N MET A 66 2.41 -6.57 -11.31
CA MET A 66 2.53 -5.32 -12.08
C MET A 66 1.91 -5.38 -13.50
N ASN A 67 1.35 -6.52 -13.89
CA ASN A 67 0.65 -6.69 -15.17
C ASN A 67 -0.87 -6.78 -14.99
N THR A 68 -1.33 -7.62 -14.07
CA THR A 68 -2.76 -7.91 -13.86
C THR A 68 -3.37 -7.17 -12.68
N PHE A 69 -2.55 -6.60 -11.81
CA PHE A 69 -2.93 -5.90 -10.58
C PHE A 69 -3.70 -6.75 -9.56
N LEU A 70 -3.55 -8.09 -9.65
CA LEU A 70 -4.05 -9.04 -8.66
C LEU A 70 -3.07 -9.13 -7.47
N GLY A 71 -3.60 -9.21 -6.25
CA GLY A 71 -2.85 -9.40 -5.02
C GLY A 71 -2.70 -10.89 -4.66
N PHE A 72 -1.51 -11.28 -4.22
CA PHE A 72 -1.18 -12.64 -3.80
C PHE A 72 -0.39 -12.61 -2.49
N GLY A 73 -0.74 -13.45 -1.53
CA GLY A 73 0.07 -13.69 -0.34
C GLY A 73 1.37 -14.43 -0.69
N ARG A 74 2.31 -14.45 0.26
CA ARG A 74 3.63 -15.07 0.12
C ARG A 74 3.59 -16.53 -0.36
N GLU A 75 2.62 -17.32 0.10
CA GLU A 75 2.49 -18.72 -0.29
C GLU A 75 1.89 -18.92 -1.70
N HIS A 76 1.26 -17.88 -2.24
CA HIS A 76 0.46 -17.96 -3.47
C HIS A 76 1.13 -17.29 -4.68
N VAL A 77 2.02 -16.31 -4.45
CA VAL A 77 2.71 -15.57 -5.52
C VAL A 77 3.55 -16.49 -6.41
N GLU A 78 4.23 -17.48 -5.83
CA GLU A 78 5.08 -18.39 -6.60
C GLU A 78 4.25 -19.30 -7.52
N ARG A 79 3.05 -19.69 -7.09
CA ARG A 79 2.08 -20.42 -7.92
C ARG A 79 1.63 -19.57 -9.10
N HIS A 80 1.38 -18.28 -8.89
CA HIS A 80 1.01 -17.36 -9.96
C HIS A 80 2.16 -17.17 -10.97
N TYR A 81 3.39 -16.96 -10.49
CA TYR A 81 4.59 -16.88 -11.34
C TYR A 81 4.73 -18.14 -12.23
N ARG A 82 4.70 -19.34 -11.65
CA ARG A 82 4.83 -20.59 -12.41
C ARG A 82 3.73 -20.78 -13.45
N LYS A 83 2.51 -20.32 -13.17
CA LYS A 83 1.36 -20.50 -14.07
C LYS A 83 1.31 -19.49 -15.21
N THR A 84 1.74 -18.25 -14.97
CA THR A 84 1.54 -17.12 -15.90
C THR A 84 2.85 -16.59 -16.52
N GLY A 85 4.00 -16.97 -15.94
CA GLY A 85 5.31 -16.41 -16.28
C GLY A 85 5.53 -14.97 -15.80
N GLN A 86 4.58 -14.38 -15.07
CA GLN A 86 4.73 -13.01 -14.56
C GLN A 86 5.75 -12.95 -13.43
N SER A 87 6.82 -12.19 -13.61
CA SER A 87 7.96 -12.15 -12.69
C SER A 87 8.02 -10.91 -11.80
N VAL A 88 7.37 -9.81 -12.18
CA VAL A 88 7.47 -8.53 -11.48
C VAL A 88 6.23 -8.28 -10.62
N TYR A 89 6.46 -8.10 -9.32
CA TYR A 89 5.44 -7.83 -8.32
C TYR A 89 5.82 -6.65 -7.45
N MET A 90 4.84 -5.91 -6.97
CA MET A 90 5.00 -4.93 -5.91
C MET A 90 4.59 -5.56 -4.59
N LEU A 91 5.53 -5.74 -3.68
CA LEU A 91 5.29 -6.20 -2.32
C LEU A 91 4.91 -5.02 -1.44
N LEU A 92 3.75 -5.13 -0.81
CA LEU A 92 3.20 -4.18 0.14
C LEU A 92 3.22 -4.81 1.53
N LYS A 93 3.83 -4.12 2.48
CA LYS A 93 3.88 -4.52 3.89
C LYS A 93 3.48 -3.36 4.78
N ARG A 94 2.66 -3.63 5.78
CA ARG A 94 2.24 -2.69 6.80
C ARG A 94 2.71 -3.19 8.16
N HIS A 95 3.46 -2.35 8.86
CA HIS A 95 3.89 -2.60 10.23
C HIS A 95 3.07 -1.72 11.18
N VAL A 96 2.29 -2.36 12.04
CA VAL A 96 1.56 -1.68 13.13
C VAL A 96 2.44 -1.71 14.38
N LYS A 97 2.89 -0.54 14.83
CA LYS A 97 3.61 -0.38 16.10
C LYS A 97 2.67 0.25 17.11
N GLU A 98 2.54 -0.36 18.28
CA GLU A 98 1.84 0.23 19.43
C GLU A 98 2.70 1.37 19.98
N LYS A 99 2.14 2.58 20.13
CA LYS A 99 2.83 3.66 20.84
C LYS A 99 2.93 3.28 22.30
N ALA A 100 4.14 3.28 22.85
CA ALA A 100 4.33 3.11 24.28
C ALA A 100 3.57 4.22 25.05
N THR A 101 2.50 3.85 25.73
CA THR A 101 1.71 4.73 26.59
C THR A 101 2.58 5.16 27.77
N GLY A 102 3.15 6.37 27.69
CA GLY A 102 4.15 6.76 28.68
C GLY A 102 4.68 8.19 28.60
N ALA A 103 3.83 9.19 28.32
CA ALA A 103 4.02 10.56 28.83
C ALA A 103 2.80 11.43 28.51
N ALA A 104 2.13 11.91 29.55
CA ALA A 104 1.18 13.01 29.45
C ALA A 104 1.87 14.28 28.89
N GLY A 105 1.18 15.00 28.02
CA GLY A 105 1.60 16.33 27.58
C GLY A 105 0.99 16.72 26.24
N GLY A 106 -0.12 17.45 26.28
CA GLY A 106 -0.71 18.03 25.08
C GLY A 106 0.29 18.91 24.33
N ALA A 107 0.62 18.53 23.11
CA ALA A 107 1.13 19.40 22.06
C ALA A 107 1.02 18.67 20.72
N ILE A 108 0.29 19.27 19.79
CA ILE A 108 0.20 18.87 18.39
C ILE A 108 1.62 18.81 17.81
N SER A 109 2.18 17.60 17.72
CA SER A 109 3.41 17.36 16.98
C SER A 109 3.03 16.92 15.56
N ARG A 110 2.74 17.91 14.70
CA ARG A 110 2.86 17.76 13.24
C ARG A 110 4.34 17.50 12.91
N ARG A 111 4.84 16.29 13.15
CA ARG A 111 6.11 15.86 12.54
C ARG A 111 5.79 15.38 11.13
N ARG A 112 5.83 16.35 10.21
CA ARG A 112 6.08 16.13 8.78
C ARG A 112 7.42 15.41 8.64
N ASN A 113 7.38 14.08 8.62
CA ASN A 113 8.48 13.29 8.11
C ASN A 113 8.07 12.84 6.71
N GLY A 114 8.82 13.27 5.69
CA GLY A 114 8.57 12.99 4.28
C GLY A 114 8.83 11.54 3.90
N ARG A 115 8.05 10.62 4.47
CA ARG A 115 7.90 9.26 3.99
C ARG A 115 6.61 9.25 3.20
N VAL A 116 6.70 8.83 1.94
CA VAL A 116 5.58 8.68 1.01
C VAL A 116 4.46 7.95 1.75
N PHE A 117 3.38 8.66 2.10
CA PHE A 117 2.21 8.04 2.70
C PHE A 117 1.59 7.16 1.60
N LEU A 118 1.88 5.87 1.66
CA LEU A 118 1.11 4.88 0.92
C LEU A 118 -0.29 4.91 1.52
N ASP A 119 -1.24 5.43 0.75
CA ASP A 119 -2.65 5.41 1.11
C ASP A 119 -3.22 4.00 0.89
N LEU A 120 -2.73 3.05 1.69
CA LEU A 120 -3.20 1.67 1.72
C LEU A 120 -4.39 1.58 2.68
N GLU A 121 -5.37 2.46 2.50
CA GLU A 121 -6.49 2.65 3.42
C GLU A 121 -7.30 1.37 3.60
N LEU A 122 -7.24 0.83 4.82
CA LEU A 122 -8.22 -0.08 5.36
C LEU A 122 -9.19 0.77 6.19
N ASN A 123 -10.48 0.68 5.88
CA ASN A 123 -11.59 1.13 6.72
C ASN A 123 -11.60 0.34 8.05
N ARG A 124 -10.61 0.58 8.91
CA ARG A 124 -10.63 0.15 10.32
C ARG A 124 -10.31 1.38 11.14
N ASP A 125 -11.30 1.80 11.93
CA ASP A 125 -11.21 2.86 12.92
C ASP A 125 -10.22 2.46 14.02
N PHE A 126 -8.93 2.46 13.71
CA PHE A 126 -7.92 2.56 14.75
C PHE A 126 -8.06 3.95 15.33
N ASN A 127 -8.51 4.02 16.57
CA ASN A 127 -8.52 5.25 17.36
C ASN A 127 -7.11 5.86 17.23
N GLY A 128 -7.00 6.99 16.51
CA GLY A 128 -5.76 7.49 15.90
C GLY A 128 -4.63 7.88 16.86
N ASP A 129 -4.80 7.62 18.15
CA ASP A 129 -3.91 8.02 19.22
C ASP A 129 -2.92 6.91 19.65
N GLU A 130 -3.20 5.63 19.38
CA GLU A 130 -2.45 4.50 19.98
C GLU A 130 -1.51 3.74 19.05
N TYR A 131 -1.61 3.88 17.72
CA TYR A 131 -0.83 3.08 16.77
C TYR A 131 -0.07 3.94 15.75
N GLU A 132 1.21 3.62 15.53
CA GLU A 132 2.01 4.13 14.41
C GLU A 132 2.04 3.07 13.32
N CYS A 133 1.41 3.36 12.18
CA CYS A 133 1.44 2.50 11.00
C CYS A 133 2.59 2.92 10.08
N GLU A 134 3.50 2.00 9.79
CA GLU A 134 4.57 2.17 8.81
C GLU A 134 4.29 1.30 7.59
N ASP A 135 3.99 1.93 6.46
CA ASP A 135 3.78 1.25 5.19
C ASP A 135 5.08 1.21 4.39
N GLU A 136 5.44 0.01 3.93
CA GLU A 136 6.60 -0.26 3.11
C GLU A 136 6.18 -0.87 1.76
N ALA A 137 6.81 -0.38 0.69
CA ALA A 137 6.67 -0.94 -0.65
C ALA A 137 8.01 -1.28 -1.27
N LYS A 138 8.05 -2.43 -1.93
CA LYS A 138 9.23 -2.94 -2.62
C LYS A 138 8.81 -3.53 -3.96
N LEU A 139 9.67 -3.40 -4.97
CA LEU A 139 9.53 -4.16 -6.21
C LEU A 139 10.28 -5.49 -6.04
N VAL A 140 9.65 -6.61 -6.39
CA VAL A 140 10.20 -7.95 -6.27
C VAL A 140 10.20 -8.64 -7.63
N ILE A 141 11.36 -9.19 -8.02
CA ILE A 141 11.56 -9.87 -9.30
C ILE A 141 11.82 -11.36 -9.05
N PHE A 142 10.97 -12.20 -9.64
CA PHE A 142 11.09 -13.67 -9.64
C PHE A 142 11.95 -14.15 -10.83
N PRO A 143 12.62 -15.32 -10.71
CA PRO A 143 12.54 -16.30 -9.63
C PRO A 143 13.41 -16.02 -8.40
N ASP A 144 14.40 -15.13 -8.51
CA ASP A 144 15.43 -14.95 -7.47
C ASP A 144 14.95 -14.15 -6.24
N HIS A 145 13.69 -13.70 -6.23
CA HIS A 145 13.11 -12.82 -5.20
C HIS A 145 13.94 -11.56 -4.97
N PHE A 146 14.50 -10.99 -6.04
CA PHE A 146 15.31 -9.78 -5.94
C PHE A 146 14.43 -8.59 -5.53
N GLU A 147 14.71 -8.00 -4.37
CA GLU A 147 13.93 -6.90 -3.80
C GLU A 147 14.59 -5.54 -4.06
N ILE A 148 13.82 -4.58 -4.55
CA ILE A 148 14.23 -3.19 -4.75
C ILE A 148 13.31 -2.32 -3.88
N PRO A 149 13.83 -1.66 -2.82
CA PRO A 149 13.00 -0.80 -1.97
C PRO A 149 12.59 0.48 -2.69
N LEU A 150 11.32 0.89 -2.53
CA LEU A 150 10.82 2.20 -2.95
C LEU A 150 10.93 3.16 -1.74
N PRO A 151 11.46 4.40 -1.89
CA PRO A 151 11.37 5.27 -3.05
C PRO A 151 12.74 5.59 -3.71
N ASN A 152 13.58 4.60 -4.02
CA ASN A 152 14.78 4.79 -4.84
C ASN A 152 14.44 5.03 -6.33
N ILE A 153 13.57 6.01 -6.57
CA ILE A 153 12.90 6.31 -7.84
C ILE A 153 13.88 6.86 -8.89
N GLU A 154 14.94 7.56 -8.47
CA GLU A 154 15.93 8.14 -9.40
C GLU A 154 16.75 7.07 -10.15
N GLU A 155 16.78 5.84 -9.64
CA GLU A 155 17.55 4.73 -10.21
C GLU A 155 16.70 3.80 -11.09
N LEU A 156 15.37 3.96 -11.07
CA LEU A 156 14.45 3.11 -11.81
C LEU A 156 14.04 3.73 -13.15
N PRO A 157 13.88 2.92 -14.21
CA PRO A 157 13.33 3.37 -15.48
C PRO A 157 11.97 4.07 -15.28
N ALA A 158 11.75 5.19 -15.98
CA ALA A 158 10.59 6.05 -15.78
C ALA A 158 9.23 5.30 -15.86
N LEU A 159 9.12 4.31 -16.76
CA LEU A 159 7.93 3.47 -16.87
C LEU A 159 7.61 2.73 -15.57
N VAL A 160 8.63 2.16 -14.93
CA VAL A 160 8.49 1.37 -13.70
C VAL A 160 8.09 2.27 -12.54
N THR A 161 8.74 3.44 -12.44
CA THR A 161 8.39 4.48 -11.47
C THR A 161 6.92 4.89 -11.59
N ILE A 162 6.47 5.21 -12.81
CA ILE A 162 5.09 5.63 -13.07
C ILE A 162 4.11 4.50 -12.75
N ALA A 163 4.43 3.26 -13.10
CA ALA A 163 3.58 2.10 -12.82
C ALA A 163 3.43 1.86 -11.31
N CYS A 164 4.53 1.93 -10.56
CA CYS A 164 4.51 1.79 -9.09
C CYS A 164 3.68 2.90 -8.45
N ASP A 165 3.95 4.17 -8.79
CA ASP A 165 3.20 5.31 -8.24
C ASP A 165 1.71 5.21 -8.56
N ALA A 166 1.36 4.89 -9.81
CA ALA A 166 -0.03 4.68 -10.20
C ALA A 166 -0.69 3.50 -9.48
N ALA A 167 0.03 2.40 -9.23
CA ALA A 167 -0.51 1.25 -8.48
C ALA A 167 -0.72 1.55 -7.00
N LEU A 168 0.17 2.34 -6.40
CA LEU A 168 0.03 2.79 -5.01
C LEU A 168 -1.14 3.75 -4.84
N ASN A 169 -1.30 4.69 -5.78
CA ASN A 169 -2.37 5.70 -5.75
C ASN A 169 -3.70 5.21 -6.34
N ALA A 170 -3.74 4.04 -6.99
CA ALA A 170 -4.97 3.48 -7.52
C ALA A 170 -5.97 3.20 -6.39
N ALA A 171 -7.25 3.52 -6.65
CA ALA A 171 -8.34 3.13 -5.77
C ALA A 171 -8.37 1.60 -5.63
N SER A 172 -8.49 1.11 -4.39
CA SER A 172 -8.62 -0.33 -4.16
C SER A 172 -9.90 -0.85 -4.84
N ALA A 173 -9.83 -2.07 -5.37
CA ALA A 173 -10.94 -2.69 -6.10
C ALA A 173 -12.26 -2.71 -5.32
N TYR A 174 -12.18 -2.76 -3.98
CA TYR A 174 -13.35 -2.79 -3.09
C TYR A 174 -13.94 -1.40 -2.82
N LYS A 175 -13.13 -0.33 -2.80
CA LYS A 175 -13.63 1.05 -2.55
C LYS A 175 -14.59 1.53 -3.64
N LYS A 176 -14.39 1.09 -4.89
CA LYS A 176 -15.32 1.38 -6.00
C LYS A 176 -16.72 0.77 -5.82
N GLN A 177 -16.85 -0.25 -4.96
CA GLN A 177 -18.16 -0.83 -4.62
C GLN A 177 -18.84 -0.08 -3.46
N GLU A 178 -18.09 0.67 -2.64
CA GLU A 178 -18.59 1.42 -1.49
C GLU A 178 -18.95 2.90 -1.80
N SER A 179 -18.86 3.34 -3.06
CA SER A 179 -19.42 4.63 -3.46
C SER A 179 -20.95 4.54 -3.52
N ASP A 180 -21.60 4.84 -2.40
CA ASP A 180 -22.39 6.08 -2.27
C ASP A 180 -23.21 6.04 -0.96
N SER A 181 -23.19 7.16 -0.24
CA SER A 181 -24.31 7.67 0.58
C SER A 181 -24.61 7.04 1.96
N TRP A 182 -23.64 7.03 2.89
CA TRP A 182 -24.00 7.00 4.32
C TRP A 182 -23.38 8.11 5.17
N ASP A 183 -22.67 9.07 4.57
CA ASP A 183 -22.21 10.30 5.24
C ASP A 183 -23.33 11.35 5.37
N GLU A 184 -24.54 10.90 5.69
CA GLU A 184 -25.52 11.80 6.29
C GLU A 184 -25.25 11.80 7.79
N GLU A 185 -24.90 12.97 8.33
CA GLU A 185 -24.82 13.17 9.78
C GLU A 185 -26.11 12.62 10.40
N ILE A 186 -26.01 11.53 11.18
CA ILE A 186 -27.18 10.75 11.63
C ILE A 186 -28.13 11.66 12.40
N GLN A 187 -29.14 12.16 11.70
CA GLN A 187 -30.13 13.04 12.30
C GLN A 187 -31.10 12.21 13.11
N VAL A 188 -31.27 12.56 14.38
CA VAL A 188 -32.31 11.96 15.19
C VAL A 188 -33.67 12.26 14.56
N SER A 189 -34.47 11.23 14.30
CA SER A 189 -35.82 11.40 13.78
C SER A 189 -36.62 12.39 14.63
N LYS A 190 -37.35 13.30 13.99
CA LYS A 190 -38.28 14.25 14.65
C LYS A 190 -39.31 13.54 15.54
N HIS A 191 -39.56 12.25 15.28
CA HIS A 191 -40.52 11.43 16.01
C HIS A 191 -39.88 10.46 16.99
N ALA A 192 -38.56 10.48 17.17
CA ALA A 192 -37.85 9.55 18.07
C ALA A 192 -38.44 9.55 19.50
N ARG A 193 -39.00 10.68 19.95
CA ARG A 193 -39.66 10.82 21.26
C ARG A 193 -41.19 10.81 21.24
N SER A 194 -41.82 10.94 20.06
CA SER A 194 -43.27 11.19 19.94
C SER A 194 -44.00 10.15 19.09
N LEU A 195 -43.30 9.16 18.52
CA LEU A 195 -43.90 8.11 17.71
C LEU A 195 -44.81 7.23 18.58
N ARG A 196 -46.11 7.25 18.29
CA ARG A 196 -47.09 6.43 19.01
C ARG A 196 -46.95 4.98 18.55
N GLN A 197 -46.53 4.11 19.46
CA GLN A 197 -46.55 2.67 19.23
C GLN A 197 -47.97 2.14 19.47
N GLN A 198 -48.51 1.37 18.53
CA GLN A 198 -49.80 0.70 18.71
C GLN A 198 -49.59 -0.56 19.55
N ASP A 199 -50.41 -0.73 20.58
CA ASP A 199 -50.47 -1.98 21.34
C ASP A 199 -51.40 -2.96 20.63
N ASN A 200 -50.83 -3.83 19.81
CA ASN A 200 -51.54 -4.88 19.08
C ASN A 200 -51.36 -6.28 19.71
N GLY A 201 -50.75 -6.37 20.90
CA GLY A 201 -50.50 -7.64 21.60
C GLY A 201 -49.54 -8.62 20.88
N VAL A 202 -48.90 -8.21 19.78
CA VAL A 202 -48.00 -9.07 19.00
C VAL A 202 -46.59 -9.04 19.62
N ARG A 203 -46.05 -10.21 19.97
CA ARG A 203 -44.69 -10.37 20.48
C ARG A 203 -43.76 -10.88 19.37
N ILE A 204 -42.78 -10.07 18.96
CA ILE A 204 -41.76 -10.46 17.99
C ILE A 204 -40.73 -11.37 18.69
N PRO A 205 -40.52 -12.62 18.24
CA PRO A 205 -39.53 -13.51 18.85
C PRO A 205 -38.09 -13.08 18.49
N PRO A 206 -37.12 -13.20 19.41
CA PRO A 206 -35.72 -13.11 19.04
C PRO A 206 -35.37 -14.32 18.16
N ARG A 207 -34.80 -14.07 16.98
CA ARG A 207 -34.19 -15.12 16.17
C ARG A 207 -32.83 -15.51 16.75
#